data_AF-A0A8S3QBW3-F1
#
_entry.id   AF-A0A8S3QBW3-F1
#
_cell.length_a   1.000
_cell.length_b   1.000
_cell.length_c   1.000
_cell.angle_alpha   90.00
_cell.angle_beta   90.00
_cell.angle_gamma   90.00
#
_symmetry.space_group_name_H-M   'P 1'
#
loop_
_entity.id
_entity.type
_entity.pdbx_description
1 polymer ?
#
loop_
_entity_poly.entity_id
_entity_poly.type
_entity_poly.pdbx_seq_one_letter_code
_entity_poly.pdbx_strand_id
1 'polypeptide(L)'
;MSSYKVTKNAFLWGMAAIYLLAFSSLYVQIPGLYGDNGILPARLAVGKAAKSFADLLDGHPTLLRLMPMIGLDTETGLDLLCILGILISFAALLFQAARDVFAFTLLWMLYLSIYQVGQTFMWFQWDILLLEAGFLTIGGTIGGTIKYSATQEVQNVYTP
;
A
#
# COMPACT_ATOMS: atom_id res chain seq x y z
N MET A 1 23.82 -6.91 17.46
CA MET A 1 22.56 -6.14 17.29
C MET A 1 22.62 -5.03 16.23
N SER A 2 23.79 -4.47 15.89
CA SER A 2 23.93 -3.40 14.86
C SER A 2 23.58 -3.85 13.44
N SER A 3 24.17 -4.94 12.92
CA SER A 3 23.98 -5.34 11.51
C SER A 3 22.52 -5.64 11.14
N TYR A 4 21.75 -6.28 12.03
CA TYR A 4 20.33 -6.55 11.80
C TYR A 4 19.51 -5.27 11.59
N LYS A 5 19.78 -4.20 12.36
CA LYS A 5 19.07 -2.92 12.22
C LYS A 5 19.36 -2.24 10.89
N VAL A 6 20.62 -2.30 10.43
CA VAL A 6 21.05 -1.75 9.14
C VAL A 6 20.38 -2.50 7.99
N THR A 7 20.42 -3.84 8.01
CA THR A 7 19.78 -4.67 6.98
C THR A 7 18.28 -4.43 6.93
N LYS A 8 17.59 -4.41 8.09
CA LYS A 8 16.16 -4.09 8.16
C LYS A 8 15.87 -2.72 7.55
N ASN A 9 16.62 -1.68 7.95
CA ASN A 9 16.37 -0.33 7.48
C ASN A 9 16.62 -0.19 5.96
N ALA A 10 17.66 -0.84 5.44
CA ALA A 10 17.92 -0.90 4.00
C ALA A 10 16.80 -1.61 3.24
N PHE A 11 16.28 -2.71 3.78
CA PHE A 11 15.14 -3.42 3.21
C PHE A 11 13.88 -2.55 3.18
N LEU A 12 13.50 -1.92 4.29
CA LEU A 12 12.33 -1.03 4.35
C LEU A 12 12.48 0.16 3.39
N TRP A 13 13.68 0.72 3.29
CA TRP A 13 13.95 1.81 2.35
C TRP A 13 13.81 1.34 0.89
N GLY A 14 14.34 0.16 0.55
CA GLY A 14 14.18 -0.44 -0.78
C GLY A 14 12.72 -0.72 -1.13
N MET A 15 11.95 -1.24 -0.17
CA MET A 15 10.50 -1.46 -0.34
C MET A 15 9.75 -0.15 -0.60
N ALA A 16 10.09 0.93 0.11
CA ALA A 16 9.50 2.24 -0.14
C ALA A 16 9.82 2.75 -1.57
N ALA A 17 11.05 2.55 -2.05
CA ALA A 17 11.43 2.89 -3.42
C ALA A 17 10.62 2.09 -4.46
N ILE A 18 10.45 0.79 -4.25
CA ILE A 18 9.68 -0.07 -5.15
C ILE A 18 8.22 0.37 -5.19
N TYR A 19 7.59 0.64 -4.04
CA TYR A 19 6.23 1.17 -4.01
C TYR A 19 6.11 2.50 -4.73
N LEU A 20 7.05 3.43 -4.52
CA LEU A 20 7.03 4.73 -5.20
C LEU A 20 7.07 4.56 -6.73
N LEU A 21 7.97 3.71 -7.24
CA LEU A 21 8.08 3.44 -8.67
C LEU A 21 6.83 2.73 -9.21
N ALA A 22 6.27 1.78 -8.47
CA ALA A 22 5.06 1.06 -8.87
C ALA A 22 3.86 2.00 -8.99
N PHE A 23 3.57 2.81 -7.95
CA PHE A 23 2.46 3.78 -8.01
C PHE A 23 2.68 4.86 -9.07
N SER A 24 3.91 5.35 -9.24
CA SER A 24 4.23 6.35 -10.28
C SER A 24 4.04 5.78 -11.69
N SER A 25 4.46 4.53 -11.90
CA SER A 25 4.27 3.81 -13.17
C SER A 25 2.79 3.60 -13.48
N LEU A 26 1.99 3.21 -12.47
CA LEU A 26 0.55 3.02 -12.62
C LEU A 26 -0.17 4.34 -12.89
N TYR A 27 0.20 5.42 -12.20
CA TYR A 27 -0.39 6.75 -12.41
C TYR A 27 -0.36 7.20 -13.87
N VAL A 28 0.77 7.01 -14.55
CA VAL A 28 0.90 7.37 -15.97
C VAL A 28 0.06 6.46 -16.88
N GLN A 29 -0.20 5.22 -16.46
CA GLN A 29 -0.93 4.23 -17.25
C GLN A 29 -2.46 4.30 -17.06
N ILE A 30 -2.95 4.83 -15.94
CA ILE A 30 -4.39 4.86 -15.61
C ILE A 30 -5.25 5.46 -16.74
N PRO A 31 -4.96 6.65 -17.28
CA PRO A 31 -5.83 7.26 -18.30
C PRO A 31 -5.93 6.43 -19.58
N GLY A 32 -4.84 5.75 -19.97
CA GLY A 32 -4.79 4.94 -21.20
C GLY A 32 -5.34 3.52 -21.01
N LEU A 33 -5.22 2.97 -19.81
CA LEU A 33 -5.56 1.58 -19.52
C LEU A 33 -6.95 1.44 -18.92
N TYR A 34 -7.19 2.18 -17.83
CA TYR A 34 -8.33 2.01 -16.94
C TYR A 34 -9.39 3.11 -17.03
N GLY A 35 -9.07 4.22 -17.72
CA GLY A 35 -10.02 5.30 -17.95
C GLY A 35 -11.24 4.86 -18.76
N ASP A 36 -12.23 5.74 -18.85
CA ASP A 36 -13.50 5.43 -19.52
C ASP A 36 -13.36 5.08 -21.00
N ASN A 37 -12.36 5.65 -21.67
CA ASN A 37 -11.97 5.34 -23.06
C ASN A 37 -10.72 4.45 -23.14
N GLY A 38 -10.30 3.88 -22.01
CA GLY A 38 -9.13 3.02 -21.92
C GLY A 38 -9.35 1.65 -22.54
N ILE A 39 -8.25 0.91 -22.72
CA ILE A 39 -8.28 -0.46 -23.27
C ILE A 39 -9.17 -1.37 -22.42
N LEU A 40 -9.17 -1.17 -21.11
CA LEU A 40 -9.88 -2.00 -20.15
C LEU A 40 -10.50 -1.15 -19.02
N PRO A 41 -11.69 -0.58 -19.25
CA PRO A 41 -12.29 0.38 -18.31
C PRO A 41 -12.51 -0.21 -16.92
N ALA A 42 -11.90 0.42 -15.90
CA ALA A 42 -11.94 -0.07 -14.52
C ALA A 42 -13.36 -0.11 -13.93
N ARG A 43 -14.29 0.70 -14.46
CA ARG A 43 -15.71 0.68 -14.05
C ARG A 43 -16.37 -0.68 -14.23
N LEU A 44 -15.88 -1.50 -15.17
CA LEU A 44 -16.39 -2.85 -15.40
C LEU A 44 -15.91 -3.84 -14.34
N ALA A 45 -14.80 -3.54 -13.69
CA ALA A 45 -14.19 -4.36 -12.64
C ALA A 45 -14.63 -3.95 -11.23
N VAL A 46 -14.94 -2.66 -11.02
CA VAL A 46 -15.54 -2.19 -9.77
C VAL A 46 -16.94 -2.77 -9.65
N GLY A 47 -17.07 -3.84 -8.85
CA GLY A 47 -18.35 -4.44 -8.52
C GLY A 47 -19.29 -3.44 -7.81
N LYS A 48 -20.46 -3.91 -7.38
CA LYS A 48 -21.49 -3.06 -6.74
C LYS A 48 -20.88 -2.12 -5.68
N ALA A 49 -21.18 -0.82 -5.80
CA ALA A 49 -20.76 0.20 -4.84
C ALA A 49 -21.04 -0.26 -3.40
N ALA A 50 -20.05 -0.12 -2.54
CA ALA A 50 -20.19 -0.47 -1.13
C ALA A 50 -20.96 0.66 -0.42
N LYS A 51 -21.94 0.31 0.40
CA LYS A 51 -22.71 1.30 1.18
C LYS A 51 -22.11 1.51 2.58
N SER A 52 -21.22 0.61 3.01
CA SER A 52 -20.54 0.65 4.30
C SER A 52 -19.15 0.02 4.19
N PHE A 53 -18.25 0.34 5.14
CA PHE A 53 -16.97 -0.36 5.30
C PHE A 53 -17.15 -1.85 5.59
N ALA A 54 -18.27 -2.26 6.19
CA ALA A 54 -18.60 -3.67 6.38
C ALA A 54 -18.82 -4.40 5.03
N ASP A 55 -19.45 -3.73 4.06
CA ASP A 55 -19.70 -4.29 2.72
C ASP A 55 -18.42 -4.45 1.88
N LEU A 56 -17.30 -3.84 2.31
CA LEU A 56 -15.98 -4.06 1.69
C LEU A 56 -15.46 -5.47 2.00
N LEU A 57 -15.81 -6.02 3.15
CA LEU A 57 -15.35 -7.33 3.61
C LEU A 57 -16.17 -8.49 3.02
N ASP A 58 -17.42 -8.23 2.64
CA ASP A 58 -18.35 -9.24 2.07
C ASP A 58 -18.13 -9.54 0.57
N GLY A 59 -16.95 -9.21 0.02
CA GLY A 59 -16.66 -9.43 -1.39
C GLY A 59 -15.22 -9.09 -1.77
N HIS A 60 -15.05 -8.32 -2.85
CA HIS A 60 -13.74 -7.83 -3.28
C HIS A 60 -13.35 -6.61 -2.43
N PRO A 61 -12.35 -6.71 -1.53
CA PRO A 61 -11.92 -5.60 -0.68
C PRO A 61 -11.12 -4.60 -1.51
N THR A 62 -11.81 -3.62 -2.09
CA THR A 62 -11.19 -2.52 -2.81
C THR A 62 -11.76 -1.19 -2.31
N LEU A 63 -10.87 -0.25 -2.00
CA LEU A 63 -11.23 1.10 -1.58
C LEU A 63 -11.98 1.86 -2.68
N LEU A 64 -11.86 1.45 -3.95
CA LEU A 64 -12.59 2.06 -5.05
C LEU A 64 -14.11 1.94 -4.90
N ARG A 65 -14.62 0.90 -4.22
CA ARG A 65 -16.07 0.73 -4.01
C ARG A 65 -16.68 1.79 -3.10
N LEU A 66 -15.85 2.54 -2.35
CA LEU A 66 -16.28 3.68 -1.53
C LEU A 66 -16.22 5.02 -2.28
N MET A 67 -15.52 5.09 -3.42
CA MET A 67 -15.38 6.33 -4.20
C MET A 67 -16.74 6.88 -4.70
N PRO A 68 -17.71 6.04 -5.14
CA PRO A 68 -19.05 6.50 -5.48
C PRO A 68 -19.80 7.14 -4.30
N MET A 69 -19.50 6.77 -3.05
CA MET A 69 -20.10 7.38 -1.85
C MET A 69 -19.62 8.83 -1.65
N ILE A 70 -18.40 9.13 -2.11
CA ILE A 70 -17.77 10.46 -2.05
C ILE A 70 -18.11 11.26 -3.33
N GLY A 71 -18.83 10.67 -4.29
CA GLY A 71 -19.17 11.29 -5.58
C GLY A 71 -18.01 11.31 -6.57
N LEU A 72 -16.97 10.49 -6.34
CA LEU A 72 -15.82 10.35 -7.21
C LEU A 72 -16.06 9.24 -8.23
N ASP A 73 -15.64 9.49 -9.45
CA ASP A 73 -15.63 8.46 -10.49
C ASP A 73 -14.51 7.45 -10.27
N THR A 74 -14.64 6.28 -10.88
CA THR A 74 -13.71 5.15 -10.70
C THR A 74 -12.30 5.50 -11.15
N GLU A 75 -12.16 6.21 -12.27
CA GLU A 75 -10.88 6.69 -12.79
C GLU A 75 -10.21 7.66 -11.81
N THR A 76 -10.95 8.65 -11.32
CA THR A 76 -10.45 9.62 -10.33
C THR A 76 -10.09 8.95 -9.01
N GLY A 77 -10.84 7.91 -8.61
CA GLY A 77 -10.52 7.07 -7.46
C GLY A 77 -9.18 6.35 -7.61
N LEU A 78 -8.89 5.78 -8.78
CA LEU A 78 -7.60 5.15 -9.08
C LEU A 78 -6.45 6.16 -9.01
N ASP A 79 -6.62 7.34 -9.62
CA ASP A 79 -5.62 8.40 -9.57
C ASP A 79 -5.34 8.83 -8.12
N LEU A 80 -6.40 9.00 -7.32
CA LEU A 80 -6.27 9.36 -5.91
C LEU A 80 -5.47 8.31 -5.12
N LEU A 81 -5.77 7.02 -5.31
CA LEU A 81 -5.03 5.94 -4.64
C LEU A 81 -3.56 5.93 -5.04
N CYS A 82 -3.25 6.15 -6.33
CA CYS A 82 -1.89 6.27 -6.82
C CYS A 82 -1.15 7.47 -6.21
N ILE A 83 -1.76 8.65 -6.21
CA ILE A 83 -1.17 9.87 -5.63
C ILE A 83 -0.91 9.67 -4.13
N LEU A 84 -1.86 9.11 -3.39
CA LEU A 84 -1.67 8.79 -1.97
C LEU A 84 -0.51 7.80 -1.77
N GLY A 85 -0.44 6.75 -2.58
CA GLY A 85 0.65 5.78 -2.56
C GLY A 85 2.01 6.42 -2.83
N ILE A 86 2.10 7.32 -3.82
CA ILE A 86 3.29 8.11 -4.14
C ILE A 86 3.71 8.97 -2.94
N LEU A 87 2.78 9.72 -2.33
CA LEU A 87 3.09 10.61 -1.21
C LEU A 87 3.61 9.83 0.01
N ILE A 88 2.96 8.73 0.37
CA ILE A 88 3.34 7.91 1.53
C ILE A 88 4.70 7.23 1.29
N SER A 89 4.91 6.66 0.10
CA SER A 89 6.17 6.00 -0.24
C SER A 89 7.34 7.00 -0.34
N PHE A 90 7.09 8.18 -0.89
CA PHE A 90 8.06 9.27 -0.91
C PHE A 90 8.42 9.75 0.50
N ALA A 91 7.43 9.92 1.38
CA ALA A 91 7.67 10.25 2.79
C ALA A 91 8.50 9.17 3.50
N ALA A 92 8.23 7.88 3.23
CA ALA A 92 8.98 6.75 3.79
C ALA A 92 10.44 6.66 3.29
N LEU A 93 10.72 7.18 2.10
CA LEU A 93 12.09 7.32 1.59
C LEU A 93 12.86 8.43 2.29
N LEU A 94 12.24 9.60 2.45
CA LEU A 94 12.87 10.77 3.05
C LEU A 94 13.03 10.65 4.57
N PHE A 95 12.00 10.15 5.25
CA PHE A 95 11.93 10.14 6.70
C PHE A 95 11.96 8.71 7.25
N GLN A 96 12.98 8.39 8.05
CA GLN A 96 13.04 7.10 8.73
C GLN A 96 11.86 6.88 9.68
N ALA A 97 11.33 7.94 10.28
CA ALA A 97 10.15 7.88 11.16
C ALA A 97 8.88 7.45 10.42
N ALA A 98 8.79 7.72 9.11
CA ALA A 98 7.65 7.31 8.28
C ALA A 98 7.75 5.84 7.81
N ARG A 99 8.84 5.12 8.12
CA ARG A 99 9.00 3.68 7.84
C ARG A 99 8.39 2.83 8.96
N ASP A 100 7.14 3.09 9.29
CA ASP A 100 6.41 2.40 10.36
C ASP A 100 5.41 1.37 9.82
N VAL A 101 4.81 0.60 10.74
CA VAL A 101 3.85 -0.44 10.37
C VAL A 101 2.64 0.15 9.65
N PHE A 102 2.19 1.34 10.07
CA PHE A 102 1.00 1.97 9.53
C PHE A 102 1.19 2.41 8.09
N ALA A 103 2.31 3.04 7.75
CA ALA A 103 2.64 3.46 6.40
C ALA A 103 2.71 2.26 5.44
N PHE A 104 3.42 1.19 5.81
CA PHE A 104 3.49 -0.01 4.96
C PHE A 104 2.16 -0.76 4.86
N THR A 105 1.35 -0.78 5.93
CA THR A 105 0.00 -1.35 5.87
C THR A 105 -0.88 -0.55 4.92
N LEU A 106 -0.81 0.78 4.98
CA LEU A 106 -1.57 1.65 4.09
C LEU A 106 -1.12 1.49 2.63
N LEU A 107 0.19 1.52 2.35
CA LEU A 107 0.73 1.26 1.01
C LEU A 107 0.25 -0.08 0.45
N TRP A 108 0.29 -1.13 1.27
CA TRP A 108 -0.19 -2.45 0.88
C TRP A 108 -1.70 -2.46 0.58
N MET A 109 -2.53 -1.84 1.42
CA MET A 109 -3.98 -1.75 1.18
C MET A 109 -4.34 -0.93 -0.07
N LEU A 110 -3.61 0.17 -0.32
CA LEU A 110 -3.77 0.97 -1.53
C LEU A 110 -3.42 0.14 -2.77
N TYR A 111 -2.29 -0.57 -2.76
CA TYR A 111 -1.86 -1.40 -3.88
C TYR A 111 -2.82 -2.58 -4.12
N LEU A 112 -3.27 -3.24 -3.05
CA LEU A 112 -4.25 -4.32 -3.12
C LEU A 112 -5.57 -3.83 -3.75
N SER A 113 -6.01 -2.62 -3.39
CA SER A 113 -7.24 -2.04 -3.95
C SER A 113 -7.15 -1.83 -5.47
N ILE A 114 -5.99 -1.37 -5.96
CA ILE A 114 -5.73 -1.22 -7.40
C ILE A 114 -5.64 -2.60 -8.07
N TYR A 115 -4.88 -3.54 -7.47
CA TYR A 115 -4.72 -4.90 -8.00
C TYR A 115 -6.06 -5.61 -8.21
N GLN A 116 -7.00 -5.48 -7.27
CA GLN A 116 -8.33 -6.10 -7.37
C GLN A 116 -9.16 -5.58 -8.56
N VAL A 117 -8.92 -4.34 -8.99
CA VAL A 117 -9.65 -3.69 -10.09
C VAL A 117 -8.85 -3.73 -11.40
N GLY A 118 -7.54 -3.95 -11.34
CA GLY A 118 -6.64 -3.86 -12.48
C GLY A 118 -6.66 -5.03 -13.46
N GLN A 119 -7.52 -6.03 -13.23
CA GLN A 119 -7.82 -7.13 -14.15
C GLN A 119 -6.55 -7.79 -14.72
N THR A 120 -6.53 -8.12 -16.02
CA THR A 120 -5.44 -8.88 -16.66
C THR A 120 -4.08 -8.18 -16.58
N PHE A 121 -4.06 -6.85 -16.54
CA PHE A 121 -2.81 -6.07 -16.54
C PHE A 121 -2.14 -5.99 -15.17
N MET A 122 -2.86 -6.24 -14.08
CA MET A 122 -2.28 -6.34 -12.73
C MET A 122 -2.02 -7.78 -12.31
N TRP A 123 -2.44 -8.78 -13.10
CA TRP A 123 -2.33 -10.20 -12.71
C TRP A 123 -0.95 -10.82 -13.03
N PHE A 124 0.07 -10.00 -13.22
CA PHE A 124 1.42 -10.46 -13.48
C PHE A 124 2.15 -10.84 -12.18
N GLN A 125 3.18 -11.68 -12.32
CA GLN A 125 3.91 -12.24 -11.17
C GLN A 125 4.59 -11.18 -10.31
N TRP A 126 5.03 -10.06 -10.90
CA TRP A 126 5.68 -8.99 -10.15
C TRP A 126 4.72 -8.23 -9.24
N ASP A 127 3.46 -8.06 -9.63
CA ASP A 127 2.43 -7.42 -8.81
C ASP A 127 2.06 -8.29 -7.60
N ILE A 128 1.92 -9.59 -7.83
CA ILE A 128 1.70 -10.58 -6.77
C ILE A 128 2.89 -10.60 -5.82
N LEU A 129 4.12 -10.61 -6.35
CA LEU A 129 5.33 -10.57 -5.54
C LEU A 129 5.39 -9.29 -4.67
N LEU A 130 5.00 -8.14 -5.22
CA LEU A 130 4.96 -6.89 -4.45
C LEU A 130 3.91 -6.95 -3.32
N LEU A 131 2.76 -7.57 -3.56
CA LEU A 131 1.75 -7.80 -2.51
C LEU A 131 2.25 -8.75 -1.42
N GLU A 132 2.91 -9.85 -1.78
CA GLU A 132 3.48 -10.80 -0.82
C GLU A 132 4.63 -10.18 -0.03
N ALA A 133 5.57 -9.52 -0.71
CA ALA A 133 6.69 -8.82 -0.07
C ALA A 133 6.21 -7.67 0.81
N GLY A 134 5.18 -6.94 0.38
CA GLY A 134 4.51 -5.89 1.16
C GLY A 134 3.91 -6.44 2.45
N PHE A 135 3.18 -7.56 2.36
CA PHE A 135 2.62 -8.24 3.53
C PHE A 135 3.72 -8.69 4.50
N LEU A 136 4.81 -9.28 4.00
CA LEU A 136 5.97 -9.65 4.82
C LEU A 136 6.64 -8.43 5.47
N THR A 137 6.67 -7.29 4.78
CA THR A 137 7.23 -6.03 5.30
C THR A 137 6.47 -5.51 6.51
N ILE A 138 5.14 -5.66 6.52
CA ILE A 138 4.30 -5.31 7.67
C ILE A 138 4.71 -6.16 8.89
N GLY A 139 4.79 -7.49 8.73
CA GLY A 139 5.22 -8.41 9.79
C GLY A 139 6.64 -8.12 10.30
N GLY A 140 7.59 -7.87 9.39
CA GLY A 140 8.96 -7.52 9.73
C GLY A 140 9.09 -6.19 10.49
N THR A 141 8.18 -5.25 10.24
CA THR A 141 8.15 -3.97 10.93
C THR A 141 7.60 -4.13 12.35
N ILE A 142 6.50 -4.88 12.52
CA ILE A 142 5.90 -5.22 13.83
C ILE A 142 6.91 -5.88 14.76
N GLY A 143 7.61 -6.91 14.28
CA GLY A 143 8.61 -7.64 15.07
C GLY A 143 9.78 -6.77 15.55
N GLY A 144 10.08 -5.69 14.82
CA GLY A 144 11.11 -4.73 15.25
C GLY A 144 10.62 -3.71 16.27
N THR A 145 9.35 -3.28 16.20
CA THR A 145 8.76 -2.36 17.18
C THR A 145 8.62 -3.02 18.55
N ILE A 146 8.14 -4.27 18.60
CA ILE A 146 7.99 -5.02 19.87
C ILE A 146 9.34 -5.20 20.58
N LYS A 147 10.39 -5.56 19.83
CA LYS A 147 11.75 -5.69 20.40
C LYS A 147 12.29 -4.36 20.92
N TYR A 148 11.97 -3.24 20.27
CA TYR A 148 12.39 -1.91 20.72
C TYR A 148 11.74 -1.56 22.06
N SER A 149 10.42 -1.74 22.17
CA SER A 149 9.68 -1.46 23.42
C SER A 149 10.16 -2.33 24.59
N ALA A 150 10.35 -3.63 24.37
CA ALA A 150 10.86 -4.53 25.40
C ALA A 150 12.29 -4.17 25.85
N THR A 151 13.15 -3.67 24.95
CA THR A 151 14.50 -3.25 25.31
C THR A 151 14.48 -1.94 26.13
N GLN A 152 13.55 -1.02 25.82
CA GLN A 152 13.39 0.21 26.61
C GLN A 152 12.78 -0.03 27.98
N GLU A 153 11.78 -0.92 28.11
CA GLU A 153 11.24 -1.31 29.42
C GLU A 153 12.33 -1.90 30.32
N VAL A 154 13.15 -2.81 29.78
CA VAL A 154 14.28 -3.38 30.52
C VAL A 154 15.26 -2.27 30.94
N GLN A 155 15.63 -1.33 30.07
CA GLN A 155 16.53 -0.25 30.46
C GLN A 155 15.93 0.70 31.51
N ASN A 156 14.64 1.03 31.42
CA ASN A 156 13.97 1.89 32.40
C ASN A 156 13.82 1.21 33.78
N VAL A 157 13.74 -0.12 33.85
CA VAL A 157 13.73 -0.87 35.12
C VAL A 157 15.10 -0.84 35.82
N TYR A 158 16.20 -0.68 35.08
CA TYR A 158 17.56 -0.68 35.63
C TYR A 158 18.19 0.72 35.76
N THR A 159 17.47 1.79 35.42
CA THR A 159 17.86 3.18 35.72
C THR A 159 17.00 3.72 36.87
N PRO A 160 17.59 4.14 38.01
CA PRO A 160 16.87 4.68 39.15
C PRO A 160 16.21 6.04 38.87
#